data_AF-X1DXQ1-F1
#
_entry.id   AF-X1DXQ1-F1
#
_cell.length_a   1.000
_cell.length_b   1.000
_cell.length_c   1.000
_cell.angle_alpha   90.00
_cell.angle_beta   90.00
_cell.angle_gamma   90.00
#
_symmetry.space_group_name_H-M   'P 1'
#
loop_
_entity.id
_entity.type
_entity.pdbx_description
1 polymer ?
#
loop_
_entity_poly.entity_id
_entity_poly.type
_entity_poly.pdbx_seq_one_letter_code
_entity_poly.pdbx_strand_id
1 'polypeptide(L)'
;TGLVEDYGYGSSGESFSIADENEAWIMEMIGKGPGEKGANWVALRIPDGYISGHANMSRIGEFPLNDPDNCLYSEDIIGFAVQKGLYDKKSGKSFSFRYAFDPPKP
;
A
#
# COMPACT_ATOMS: atom_id res chain seq x y z
N THR A 1 7.17 1.48 11.02
CA THR A 1 6.82 2.70 10.28
C THR A 1 7.49 3.98 10.77
N GLY A 2 8.38 3.94 11.76
CA GLY A 2 8.91 5.13 12.44
C GLY A 2 9.41 6.28 11.56
N LEU A 3 10.16 6.01 10.47
CA LEU A 3 10.68 7.09 9.61
C LEU A 3 9.58 7.96 8.98
N VAL A 4 8.55 7.33 8.39
CA VAL A 4 7.49 8.09 7.73
C VAL A 4 6.53 8.72 8.74
N GLU A 5 6.39 8.15 9.93
CA GLU A 5 5.63 8.74 11.03
C GLU A 5 6.29 10.04 11.53
N ASP A 6 7.61 10.02 11.70
CA ASP A 6 8.36 11.16 12.22
C ASP A 6 8.55 12.28 11.18
N TYR A 7 8.82 11.90 9.94
CA TYR A 7 9.27 12.82 8.89
C TYR A 7 8.27 13.00 7.74
N GLY A 8 7.22 12.19 7.67
CA GLY A 8 6.32 12.15 6.53
C GLY A 8 6.91 11.43 5.32
N TYR A 9 6.14 11.41 4.24
CA TYR A 9 6.58 10.89 2.95
C TYR A 9 6.31 11.92 1.86
N GLY A 10 7.38 12.44 1.26
CA GLY A 10 7.35 13.58 0.33
C GLY A 10 7.03 13.23 -1.12
N SER A 11 6.64 11.99 -1.42
CA SER A 11 6.29 11.54 -2.77
C SER A 11 4.78 11.27 -2.90
N SER A 12 4.28 11.36 -4.13
CA SER A 12 2.88 11.04 -4.49
C SER A 12 2.60 9.54 -4.61
N GLY A 13 3.62 8.69 -4.53
CA GLY A 13 3.50 7.24 -4.66
C GLY A 13 4.81 6.62 -5.14
N GLU A 14 5.18 5.46 -4.62
CA GLU A 14 6.34 4.69 -5.11
C GLU A 14 6.14 3.20 -4.84
N SER A 15 6.71 2.37 -5.72
CA SER A 15 6.77 0.92 -5.58
C SER A 15 8.22 0.50 -5.31
N PHE A 16 8.46 -0.23 -4.23
CA PHE A 16 9.76 -0.68 -3.78
C PHE A 16 9.89 -2.18 -3.94
N SER A 17 11.00 -2.62 -4.52
CA SER A 17 11.44 -4.01 -4.48
C SER A 17 12.40 -4.17 -3.32
N ILE A 18 12.02 -5.01 -2.35
CA ILE A 18 12.83 -5.32 -1.17
C ILE A 18 13.11 -6.82 -1.22
N ALA A 19 14.38 -7.22 -1.20
CA ALA A 19 14.73 -8.63 -1.29
C ALA A 19 16.04 -8.93 -0.56
N ASP A 20 16.14 -10.15 -0.06
CA ASP A 20 17.36 -10.77 0.45
C ASP A 20 17.55 -12.18 -0.16
N GLU A 21 18.36 -13.03 0.48
CA GLU A 21 18.62 -14.39 -0.01
C GLU A 21 17.45 -15.37 0.14
N ASN A 22 16.46 -15.06 1.00
CA ASN A 22 15.36 -15.95 1.36
C ASN A 22 13.99 -15.45 0.89
N GLU A 23 13.82 -14.15 0.72
CA GLU A 23 12.52 -13.57 0.37
C GLU A 23 12.61 -12.32 -0.49
N ALA A 24 11.51 -12.07 -1.20
CA ALA A 24 11.30 -10.85 -1.96
C ALA A 24 9.91 -10.29 -1.65
N TRP A 25 9.81 -8.97 -1.58
CA TRP A 25 8.61 -8.22 -1.26
C TRP A 25 8.41 -7.11 -2.29
N ILE A 26 7.15 -6.88 -2.64
CA ILE A 26 6.71 -5.65 -3.29
C ILE A 26 6.03 -4.80 -2.22
N MET A 27 6.52 -3.58 -2.05
CA MET A 27 5.93 -2.60 -1.14
C MET A 27 5.49 -1.38 -1.92
N GLU A 28 4.30 -0.86 -1.62
CA GLU A 28 3.78 0.35 -2.23
C GLU A 28 3.46 1.36 -1.14
N MET A 29 3.87 2.60 -1.33
CA MET A 29 3.76 3.66 -0.32
C MET A 29 3.29 4.97 -0.94
N ILE A 30 2.35 5.63 -0.27
CA ILE A 30 1.84 6.96 -0.62
C ILE A 30 1.79 7.87 0.62
N GLY A 31 2.13 9.14 0.44
CA GLY A 31 2.04 10.13 1.54
C GLY A 31 0.58 10.38 1.94
N LYS A 32 0.35 10.77 3.20
CA LYS A 32 -1.00 11.13 3.69
C LYS A 32 -1.52 12.49 3.18
N GLY A 33 -0.68 13.20 2.41
CA GLY A 33 -0.98 14.49 1.81
C GLY A 33 -0.56 15.68 2.69
N PRO A 34 -0.80 16.91 2.22
CA PRO A 34 -0.37 18.12 2.93
C PRO A 34 -0.98 18.22 4.33
N GLY A 35 -0.16 18.56 5.33
CA GLY A 35 -0.61 18.79 6.70
C GLY A 35 -0.72 17.52 7.57
N GLU A 36 -0.45 16.34 7.02
CA GLU A 36 -0.53 15.07 7.74
C GLU A 36 0.76 14.26 7.55
N LYS A 37 1.52 14.03 8.63
CA LYS A 37 2.71 13.17 8.61
C LYS A 37 2.30 11.70 8.51
N GLY A 38 3.23 10.85 8.09
CA GLY A 38 2.96 9.43 7.83
C GLY A 38 2.83 9.12 6.35
N ALA A 39 2.65 7.83 6.10
CA ALA A 39 2.36 7.28 4.79
C ALA A 39 1.35 6.13 4.95
N ASN A 40 0.52 5.93 3.93
CA ASN A 40 -0.22 4.69 3.75
C ASN A 40 0.65 3.76 2.91
N TRP A 41 0.82 2.52 3.35
CA TRP A 41 1.61 1.55 2.63
C TRP A 41 1.09 0.13 2.84
N VAL A 42 1.38 -0.71 1.86
CA VAL A 42 1.15 -2.16 1.91
C VAL A 42 2.34 -2.86 1.28
N ALA A 43 2.77 -3.96 1.89
CA ALA A 43 3.82 -4.83 1.42
C ALA A 43 3.30 -6.26 1.34
N LEU A 44 3.60 -6.93 0.23
CA LEU A 44 3.28 -8.33 0.01
C LEU A 44 4.53 -9.12 -0.33
N ARG A 45 4.69 -10.26 0.33
CA ARG A 45 5.72 -11.24 0.00
C ARG A 45 5.40 -11.83 -1.36
N ILE A 46 6.39 -11.90 -2.24
CA ILE A 46 6.30 -12.62 -3.50
C ILE A 46 6.46 -14.11 -3.17
N PRO A 47 5.47 -14.97 -3.47
CA PRO A 47 5.60 -16.39 -3.17
C PRO A 47 6.74 -17.03 -3.98
N ASP A 48 7.35 -18.09 -3.42
CA ASP A 48 8.41 -18.82 -4.10
C ASP A 48 7.95 -19.34 -5.46
N GLY A 49 8.78 -19.12 -6.49
CA GLY A 49 8.48 -19.49 -7.87
C GLY A 49 7.61 -18.48 -8.64
N TYR A 50 7.24 -17.36 -8.03
CA TYR A 50 6.48 -16.29 -8.68
C TYR A 50 7.39 -15.09 -9.03
N ILE A 51 6.90 -14.27 -9.95
CA ILE A 51 7.53 -13.01 -10.32
C ILE A 51 6.53 -11.87 -10.15
N SER A 52 7.02 -10.71 -9.73
CA SER A 52 6.27 -9.46 -9.71
C SER A 52 7.03 -8.39 -10.48
N GLY A 53 6.30 -7.64 -11.30
CA GLY A 53 6.82 -6.49 -12.03
C GLY A 53 5.96 -5.27 -11.72
N HIS A 54 6.62 -4.13 -11.53
CA HIS A 54 5.95 -2.85 -11.28
C HIS A 54 6.53 -1.76 -12.17
N ALA A 55 5.70 -0.74 -12.41
CA ALA A 55 6.00 0.45 -13.20
C ALA A 55 5.25 1.62 -12.53
N ASN A 56 4.98 2.71 -13.25
CA ASN A 56 4.39 3.93 -12.66
C ASN A 56 2.87 3.85 -12.38
N MET A 57 2.40 2.72 -11.87
CA MET A 57 1.08 2.61 -11.25
C MET A 57 1.10 1.47 -10.22
N SER A 58 0.42 1.64 -9.08
CA SER A 58 0.30 0.63 -8.02
C SER A 58 -0.26 -0.70 -8.54
N ARG A 59 0.25 -1.83 -8.04
CA ARG A 59 -0.10 -3.20 -8.39
C ARG A 59 -0.95 -3.88 -7.33
N ILE A 60 -0.73 -3.56 -6.04
CA ILE A 60 -1.36 -4.28 -4.93
C ILE A 60 -2.84 -3.91 -4.90
N GLY A 61 -3.68 -4.91 -5.14
CA GLY A 61 -5.14 -4.76 -5.13
C GLY A 61 -5.71 -5.06 -3.75
N GLU A 62 -6.56 -6.07 -3.69
CA GLU A 62 -6.99 -6.67 -2.43
C GLU A 62 -5.82 -7.43 -1.79
N PHE A 63 -5.71 -7.36 -0.47
CA PHE A 63 -4.64 -8.00 0.30
C PHE A 63 -5.20 -8.57 1.61
N PRO A 64 -4.57 -9.63 2.17
CA PRO A 64 -5.05 -10.24 3.40
C PRO A 64 -4.82 -9.32 4.60
N LEU A 65 -5.79 -9.27 5.52
CA LEU A 65 -5.73 -8.46 6.74
C LEU A 65 -5.32 -9.29 7.98
N ASN A 66 -5.09 -10.58 7.79
CA ASN A 66 -4.86 -11.57 8.84
C ASN A 66 -3.78 -12.58 8.43
N ASP A 67 -2.74 -12.11 7.74
CA ASP A 67 -1.60 -12.90 7.29
C ASP A 67 -0.30 -12.09 7.45
N PRO A 68 0.19 -11.91 8.68
CA PRO A 68 1.37 -11.08 8.95
C PRO A 68 2.67 -11.66 8.38
N ASP A 69 2.70 -12.95 8.04
CA ASP A 69 3.88 -13.61 7.46
C ASP A 69 4.07 -13.25 5.98
N ASN A 70 2.99 -12.88 5.29
CA ASN A 70 3.01 -12.58 3.85
C ASN A 70 2.49 -11.18 3.50
N CYS A 71 1.83 -10.48 4.44
CA CYS A 71 1.30 -9.15 4.22
C CYS A 71 1.48 -8.25 5.44
N LEU A 72 2.11 -7.10 5.20
CA LEU A 72 2.27 -6.03 6.18
C LEU A 72 1.69 -4.75 5.59
N TYR A 73 1.06 -3.91 6.41
CA TYR A 73 0.46 -2.66 5.95
C TYR A 73 0.36 -1.65 7.09
N SER A 74 0.19 -0.37 6.76
CA SER A 74 -0.07 0.68 7.75
C SER A 74 -1.41 0.47 8.45
N GLU A 75 -1.44 0.52 9.78
CA GLU A 75 -2.60 0.19 10.61
C GLU A 75 -3.89 0.92 10.22
N ASP A 76 -3.79 2.20 9.81
CA ASP A 76 -4.94 3.04 9.50
C ASP A 76 -5.33 3.06 8.01
N ILE A 77 -4.73 2.23 7.16
CA ILE A 77 -4.84 2.31 5.69
C ILE A 77 -6.28 2.36 5.17
N ILE A 78 -7.15 1.50 5.69
CA ILE A 78 -8.57 1.43 5.29
C ILE A 78 -9.35 2.58 5.94
N GLY A 79 -9.05 2.91 7.20
CA GLY A 79 -9.70 4.00 7.92
C GLY A 79 -9.46 5.35 7.25
N PHE A 80 -8.21 5.62 6.91
CA PHE A 80 -7.77 6.80 6.17
C PHE A 80 -8.47 6.89 4.81
N ALA A 81 -8.48 5.79 4.03
CA ALA A 81 -9.15 5.77 2.74
C ALA A 81 -10.65 6.10 2.83
N VAL A 82 -11.35 5.60 3.86
CA VAL A 82 -12.74 5.97 4.12
C VAL A 82 -12.88 7.44 4.50
N GLN A 83 -12.03 7.94 5.42
CA GLN A 83 -12.07 9.33 5.87
C GLN A 83 -11.86 10.32 4.72
N LYS A 84 -10.97 10.01 3.77
CA LYS A 84 -10.71 10.83 2.59
C LYS A 84 -11.71 10.60 1.44
N GLY A 85 -12.67 9.69 1.58
CA GLY A 85 -13.66 9.36 0.54
C GLY A 85 -13.09 8.56 -0.64
N LEU A 86 -11.92 7.93 -0.48
CA LEU A 86 -11.24 7.11 -1.47
C LEU A 86 -11.77 5.67 -1.52
N TYR A 87 -12.47 5.25 -0.46
CA TYR A 87 -13.10 3.94 -0.36
C TYR A 87 -14.46 4.02 0.35
N ASP A 88 -15.48 3.41 -0.25
CA ASP A 88 -16.80 3.27 0.37
C ASP A 88 -16.99 1.86 0.94
N LYS A 89 -16.94 1.76 2.28
CA LYS A 89 -17.22 0.51 3.02
C LYS A 89 -18.62 -0.05 2.77
N LYS A 90 -19.59 0.77 2.35
CA LYS A 90 -20.97 0.35 2.09
C LYS A 90 -21.18 -0.13 0.65
N SER A 91 -20.19 0.02 -0.22
CA SER A 91 -20.28 -0.38 -1.63
C SER A 91 -20.37 -1.90 -1.83
N GLY A 92 -20.07 -2.69 -0.80
CA GLY A 92 -19.97 -4.15 -0.89
C GLY A 92 -18.70 -4.66 -1.59
N LYS A 93 -17.81 -3.75 -2.03
CA LYS A 93 -16.52 -4.11 -2.64
C LYS A 93 -15.44 -4.22 -1.57
N SER A 94 -14.55 -5.19 -1.73
CA SER A 94 -13.32 -5.28 -0.93
C SER A 94 -12.47 -4.02 -1.10
N PHE A 95 -11.66 -3.71 -0.08
CA PHE A 95 -10.67 -2.65 -0.18
C PHE A 95 -9.53 -3.07 -1.12
N SER A 96 -9.16 -2.18 -2.06
CA SER A 96 -8.05 -2.37 -2.99
C SER A 96 -7.11 -1.18 -2.89
N PHE A 97 -5.84 -1.41 -2.53
CA PHE A 97 -4.86 -0.34 -2.34
C PHE A 97 -4.69 0.48 -3.63
N ARG A 98 -4.46 -0.21 -4.75
CA ARG A 98 -4.37 0.41 -6.08
C ARG A 98 -5.54 1.31 -6.38
N TYR A 99 -6.77 0.84 -6.20
CA TYR A 99 -7.93 1.66 -6.57
C TYR A 99 -8.21 2.81 -5.60
N ALA A 100 -7.82 2.67 -4.33
CA ALA A 100 -7.98 3.75 -3.36
C ALA A 100 -6.95 4.88 -3.58
N PHE A 101 -5.70 4.52 -3.87
CA PHE A 101 -4.59 5.48 -3.83
C PHE A 101 -3.98 5.80 -5.20
N ASP A 102 -4.23 4.97 -6.22
CA ASP A 102 -3.77 5.19 -7.60
C ASP A 102 -4.79 4.67 -8.63
N PRO A 103 -6.01 5.26 -8.64
CA PRO A 103 -7.05 4.83 -9.56
C PRO A 103 -6.66 5.13 -11.02
N PRO A 104 -7.01 4.25 -11.97
CA PRO A 104 -6.80 4.54 -13.39
C PRO A 104 -7.48 5.86 -13.76
N LYS A 105 -6.77 6.72 -14.48
CA LYS A 105 -7.34 7.96 -15.03
C LYS A 105 -8.38 7.59 -16.12
N PRO A 106 -9.50 8.32 -16.22
CA PRO A 106 -10.46 8.17 -17.32
C PRO A 106 -9.81 8.33 -18.69
#